data_AF-A0A1D7XUE6-F1
#
_entry.id   AF-A0A1D7XUE6-F1
#
_cell.length_a   1.000
_cell.length_b   1.000
_cell.length_c   1.000
_cell.angle_alpha   90.00
_cell.angle_beta   90.00
_cell.angle_gamma   90.00
#
_symmetry.space_group_name_H-M   'P 1'
#
loop_
_entity.id
_entity.type
_entity.pdbx_description
1 polymer ?
#
loop_
_entity_poly.entity_id
_entity_poly.type
_entity_poly.pdbx_seq_one_letter_code
_entity_poly.pdbx_strand_id
1 'polypeptide(L)'
;MKKILFLYILTSLVSCEPDDICSENTQTTPRLVIEFFDIENFEAPKTVPGLFAVGLDDLGNEVTILGEVVNSRSIIELPLNGSENQTQFKLYSNYDIIDNEVEGNPDVITIAYETESFYVSRACGYKNNYSIQGFSIEQDIDLWMISTEITINEVTNENESHVKIFH
;
A
#
# COMPACT_ATOMS: atom_id res chain seq x y z
N MET A 1 62.11 -24.69 -9.44
CA MET A 1 60.80 -24.70 -10.14
C MET A 1 59.57 -24.81 -9.21
N LYS A 2 59.70 -25.21 -7.93
CA LYS A 2 58.58 -25.29 -6.97
C LYS A 2 58.06 -23.94 -6.39
N LYS A 3 58.83 -22.85 -6.48
CA LYS A 3 58.43 -21.55 -5.90
C LYS A 3 57.40 -20.77 -6.73
N ILE A 4 57.25 -21.09 -8.02
CA ILE A 4 56.30 -20.40 -8.91
C ILE A 4 54.86 -20.89 -8.69
N LEU A 5 54.68 -22.13 -8.22
CA LEU A 5 53.35 -22.73 -7.99
C LEU A 5 52.60 -22.09 -6.80
N PHE A 6 53.33 -21.54 -5.82
CA PHE A 6 52.74 -20.97 -4.61
C PHE A 6 52.13 -19.57 -4.84
N LEU A 7 52.58 -18.84 -5.86
CA LEU A 7 52.09 -17.51 -6.18
C LEU A 7 50.73 -17.54 -6.89
N TYR A 8 50.43 -18.63 -7.62
CA TYR A 8 49.17 -18.80 -8.37
C TYR A 8 47.96 -19.12 -7.46
N ILE A 9 48.21 -19.71 -6.29
CA ILE A 9 47.17 -20.06 -5.31
C ILE A 9 46.70 -18.83 -4.52
N LEU A 10 47.53 -17.79 -4.42
CA LEU A 10 47.21 -16.59 -3.65
C LEU A 10 46.29 -15.62 -4.40
N THR A 11 46.27 -15.66 -5.74
CA THR A 11 45.42 -14.80 -6.57
C THR A 11 44.00 -15.33 -6.76
N SER A 12 43.75 -16.63 -6.50
CA SER A 12 42.43 -17.26 -6.64
C SER A 12 41.53 -17.11 -5.40
N LEU A 13 42.01 -16.50 -4.32
CA LEU A 13 41.28 -16.39 -3.05
C LEU A 13 40.68 -14.99 -2.81
N VAL A 14 40.71 -14.10 -3.81
CA VAL A 14 40.26 -12.69 -3.67
C VAL A 14 39.01 -12.35 -4.50
N SER A 15 38.25 -13.35 -4.93
CA SER A 15 36.87 -13.13 -5.42
C SER A 15 35.93 -13.10 -4.22
N CYS A 16 36.00 -12.04 -3.42
CA CYS A 16 34.90 -11.67 -2.54
C CYS A 16 33.97 -10.80 -3.38
N GLU A 17 32.92 -11.40 -3.95
CA GLU A 17 31.83 -10.62 -4.52
C GLU A 17 31.07 -9.99 -3.35
N PRO A 18 30.84 -8.66 -3.33
CA PRO A 18 29.93 -8.07 -2.37
C PRO A 18 28.57 -8.73 -2.55
N ASP A 19 28.01 -9.26 -1.48
CA ASP A 19 26.64 -9.79 -1.51
C ASP A 19 25.71 -8.58 -1.71
N ASP A 20 25.26 -8.38 -2.95
CA ASP A 20 24.34 -7.31 -3.35
C ASP A 20 22.94 -7.64 -2.77
N ILE A 21 22.77 -7.48 -1.46
CA ILE A 21 21.50 -7.65 -0.74
C ILE A 21 20.86 -6.28 -0.45
N CYS A 22 19.54 -6.19 -0.62
CA CYS A 22 18.82 -4.99 -0.27
C CYS A 22 18.76 -4.84 1.26
N SER A 23 19.03 -3.65 1.80
CA SER A 23 18.92 -3.40 3.24
C SER A 23 17.45 -3.37 3.66
N GLU A 24 17.12 -3.94 4.81
CA GLU A 24 15.78 -3.89 5.42
C GLU A 24 15.28 -2.44 5.66
N ASN A 25 16.20 -1.49 5.79
CA ASN A 25 15.85 -0.06 5.97
C ASN A 25 15.63 0.66 4.63
N THR A 26 15.76 -0.04 3.50
CA THR A 26 15.54 0.56 2.19
C THR A 26 14.05 0.75 1.99
N GLN A 27 13.63 2.00 1.77
CA GLN A 27 12.24 2.29 1.47
C GLN A 27 11.79 1.56 0.20
N THR A 28 10.74 0.78 0.33
CA THR A 28 10.08 0.08 -0.79
C THR A 28 9.07 0.99 -1.49
N THR A 29 8.36 0.48 -2.49
CA THR A 29 7.18 1.14 -3.03
C THR A 29 6.21 1.46 -1.89
N PRO A 30 5.80 2.72 -1.72
CA PRO A 30 4.98 3.14 -0.60
C PRO A 30 3.53 2.72 -0.78
N ARG A 31 2.84 2.51 0.35
CA ARG A 31 1.38 2.33 0.38
C ARG A 31 0.67 3.68 0.49
N LEU A 32 -0.54 3.76 -0.05
CA LEU A 32 -1.45 4.87 0.18
C LEU A 32 -1.93 4.82 1.63
N VAL A 33 -1.62 5.85 2.41
CA VAL A 33 -2.09 6.00 3.80
C VAL A 33 -3.40 6.77 3.79
N ILE A 34 -4.47 6.13 4.27
CA ILE A 34 -5.79 6.70 4.45
C ILE A 34 -6.08 6.80 5.95
N GLU A 35 -6.53 7.96 6.41
CA GLU A 35 -6.93 8.18 7.81
C GLU A 35 -8.41 8.58 7.89
N PHE A 36 -9.10 8.04 8.88
CA PHE A 36 -10.53 8.20 9.09
C PHE A 36 -10.83 9.21 10.20
N PHE A 37 -11.74 10.12 9.93
CA PHE A 37 -12.11 11.24 10.80
C PHE A 37 -13.62 11.31 11.04
N ASP A 38 -14.01 11.99 12.10
CA ASP A 38 -15.43 12.23 12.43
C ASP A 38 -16.05 13.27 11.48
N ILE A 39 -17.18 12.94 10.86
CA ILE A 39 -17.95 13.86 10.01
C ILE A 39 -18.50 15.08 10.79
N GLU A 40 -18.68 14.97 12.11
CA GLU A 40 -19.10 16.09 12.96
C GLU A 40 -17.90 16.91 13.47
N ASN A 41 -16.67 16.36 13.37
CA ASN A 41 -15.44 17.03 13.79
C ASN A 41 -14.22 16.58 12.95
N PHE A 42 -13.93 17.33 11.88
CA PHE A 42 -12.91 17.00 10.87
C PHE A 42 -11.46 16.92 11.36
N GLU A 43 -11.19 17.31 12.60
CA GLU A 43 -9.85 17.21 13.22
C GLU A 43 -9.74 16.04 14.20
N ALA A 44 -10.83 15.30 14.47
CA ALA A 44 -10.83 14.17 15.38
C ALA A 44 -10.76 12.84 14.60
N PRO A 45 -9.65 12.07 14.72
CA PRO A 45 -9.59 10.72 14.15
C PRO A 45 -10.69 9.85 14.75
N LYS A 46 -11.40 9.11 13.90
CA LYS A 46 -12.51 8.24 14.27
C LYS A 46 -12.24 6.82 13.81
N THR A 47 -12.23 5.90 14.78
CA THR A 47 -12.00 4.48 14.51
C THR A 47 -13.14 3.90 13.70
N VAL A 48 -12.83 3.23 12.59
CA VAL A 48 -13.79 2.39 11.86
C VAL A 48 -13.82 1.02 12.55
N PRO A 49 -14.97 0.58 13.09
CA PRO A 49 -15.08 -0.71 13.75
C PRO A 49 -14.95 -1.84 12.73
N GLY A 50 -14.18 -2.89 13.04
CA GLY A 50 -14.07 -4.07 12.17
C GLY A 50 -13.66 -3.73 10.73
N LEU A 51 -12.76 -2.77 10.55
CA LEU A 51 -12.30 -2.36 9.22
C LEU A 51 -11.59 -3.52 8.52
N PHE A 52 -12.00 -3.79 7.30
CA PHE A 52 -11.35 -4.76 6.42
C PHE A 52 -11.37 -4.26 4.98
N ALA A 53 -10.26 -4.43 4.25
CA ALA A 53 -10.15 -4.01 2.87
C ALA A 53 -9.80 -5.16 1.92
N VAL A 54 -10.34 -5.09 0.71
CA VAL A 54 -9.96 -5.95 -0.42
C VAL A 54 -9.73 -5.09 -1.65
N GLY A 55 -8.80 -5.50 -2.52
CA GLY A 55 -8.66 -4.91 -3.84
C GLY A 55 -9.77 -5.38 -4.76
N LEU A 56 -10.02 -4.65 -5.84
CA LEU A 56 -10.90 -5.08 -6.93
C LEU A 56 -10.11 -5.18 -8.24
N ASP A 57 -10.33 -6.25 -9.00
CA ASP A 57 -9.82 -6.36 -10.37
C ASP A 57 -10.71 -5.60 -11.39
N ASP A 58 -10.28 -5.54 -12.64
CA ASP A 58 -11.03 -4.89 -13.74
C ASP A 58 -12.45 -5.43 -13.95
N LEU A 59 -12.75 -6.62 -13.44
CA LEU A 59 -14.06 -7.27 -13.52
C LEU A 59 -14.89 -7.07 -12.24
N GLY A 60 -14.34 -6.38 -11.23
CA GLY A 60 -14.97 -6.14 -9.93
C GLY A 60 -14.89 -7.33 -8.97
N ASN A 61 -14.03 -8.32 -9.22
CA ASN A 61 -13.82 -9.42 -8.28
C ASN A 61 -12.88 -9.00 -7.15
N GLU A 62 -13.14 -9.53 -5.95
CA GLU A 62 -12.31 -9.26 -4.79
C GLU A 62 -10.94 -9.94 -4.90
N VAL A 63 -9.89 -9.16 -4.65
CA VAL A 63 -8.49 -9.60 -4.61
C VAL A 63 -7.95 -9.36 -3.22
N THR A 64 -7.38 -10.41 -2.62
CA THR A 64 -6.78 -10.34 -1.29
C THR A 64 -5.60 -9.38 -1.27
N ILE A 65 -5.60 -8.45 -0.31
CA ILE A 65 -4.46 -7.60 -0.01
C ILE A 65 -3.53 -8.35 0.94
N LEU A 66 -2.25 -8.46 0.58
CA LEU A 66 -1.28 -9.20 1.39
C LEU A 66 -1.08 -8.53 2.76
N GLY A 67 -1.31 -9.28 3.83
CA GLY A 67 -1.13 -8.80 5.21
C GLY A 67 -2.33 -8.02 5.77
N GLU A 68 -3.38 -7.81 4.98
CA GLU A 68 -4.60 -7.15 5.43
C GLU A 68 -5.41 -8.06 6.36
N VAL A 69 -5.89 -7.49 7.46
CA VAL A 69 -6.65 -8.19 8.51
C VAL A 69 -7.79 -7.33 9.03
N VAL A 70 -8.86 -7.98 9.47
CA VAL A 70 -9.98 -7.32 10.14
C VAL A 70 -9.49 -6.70 11.45
N ASN A 71 -9.62 -5.38 11.58
CA ASN A 71 -9.25 -4.68 12.81
C ASN A 71 -10.00 -3.35 12.96
N SER A 72 -10.32 -2.96 14.18
CA SER A 72 -10.86 -1.63 14.46
C SER A 72 -9.72 -0.61 14.52
N ARG A 73 -9.62 0.27 13.52
CA ARG A 73 -8.53 1.26 13.40
C ARG A 73 -9.00 2.54 12.70
N SER A 74 -8.28 3.63 12.91
CA SER A 74 -8.52 4.92 12.23
C SER A 74 -7.55 5.19 11.08
N ILE A 75 -6.61 4.28 10.80
CA ILE A 75 -5.64 4.41 9.71
C ILE A 75 -5.56 3.08 8.98
N ILE A 76 -5.48 3.12 7.65
CA ILE A 76 -5.22 1.96 6.79
C ILE A 76 -4.21 2.31 5.71
N GLU A 77 -3.40 1.34 5.34
CA GLU A 77 -2.38 1.48 4.31
C GLU A 77 -2.67 0.51 3.17
N LEU A 78 -2.88 1.03 1.96
CA LEU A 78 -3.34 0.23 0.83
C LEU A 78 -2.31 0.25 -0.32
N PRO A 79 -1.96 -0.90 -0.92
CA PRO A 79 -0.96 -0.96 -1.99
C PRO A 79 -1.57 -0.55 -3.35
N LEU A 80 -1.03 0.48 -3.98
CA LEU A 80 -1.44 0.88 -5.33
C LEU A 80 -0.80 0.00 -6.42
N ASN A 81 -1.54 -0.28 -7.50
CA ASN A 81 -1.02 -1.06 -8.61
C ASN A 81 -0.07 -0.24 -9.49
N GLY A 82 1.23 -0.52 -9.39
CA GLY A 82 2.27 0.17 -10.16
C GLY A 82 2.23 -0.01 -11.69
N SER A 83 1.38 -0.91 -12.20
CA SER A 83 1.23 -1.17 -13.64
C SER A 83 0.00 -0.50 -14.25
N GLU A 84 -0.80 0.19 -13.44
CA GLU A 84 -2.05 0.82 -13.83
C GLU A 84 -2.07 2.30 -13.43
N ASN A 85 -3.06 3.03 -13.92
CA ASN A 85 -3.30 4.44 -13.60
C ASN A 85 -4.44 4.63 -12.58
N GLN A 86 -5.04 3.54 -12.13
CA GLN A 86 -6.05 3.55 -11.09
C GLN A 86 -5.99 2.26 -10.26
N THR A 87 -6.49 2.31 -9.04
CA THR A 87 -6.75 1.12 -8.21
C THR A 87 -8.08 1.29 -7.50
N GLN A 88 -8.83 0.21 -7.37
CA GLN A 88 -10.08 0.16 -6.64
C GLN A 88 -9.95 -0.73 -5.40
N PHE A 89 -10.57 -0.29 -4.31
CA PHE A 89 -10.68 -1.07 -3.08
C PHE A 89 -12.12 -1.06 -2.60
N LYS A 90 -12.54 -2.18 -2.00
CA LYS A 90 -13.77 -2.28 -1.21
C LYS A 90 -13.40 -2.32 0.26
N LEU A 91 -13.91 -1.37 1.03
CA LEU A 91 -13.66 -1.23 2.45
C LEU A 91 -14.94 -1.50 3.22
N TYR A 92 -14.86 -2.44 4.16
CA TYR A 92 -15.96 -2.83 5.02
C TYR A 92 -15.88 -2.12 6.37
N SER A 93 -17.02 -1.61 6.84
CA SER A 93 -17.26 -1.26 8.24
C SER A 93 -18.04 -2.38 8.94
N ASN A 94 -17.65 -2.73 10.16
CA ASN A 94 -18.19 -3.85 10.94
C ASN A 94 -18.10 -5.20 10.21
N TYR A 95 -16.96 -5.49 9.57
CA TYR A 95 -16.77 -6.76 8.88
C TYR A 95 -16.82 -7.96 9.83
N ASP A 96 -17.60 -8.98 9.47
CA ASP A 96 -17.60 -10.29 10.12
C ASP A 96 -17.97 -11.39 9.12
N ILE A 97 -17.74 -12.65 9.48
CA ILE A 97 -18.21 -13.82 8.73
C ILE A 97 -19.08 -14.66 9.66
N ILE A 98 -20.39 -14.64 9.44
CA ILE A 98 -21.37 -15.40 10.21
C ILE A 98 -22.04 -16.41 9.29
N ASP A 99 -22.04 -17.68 9.67
CA ASP A 99 -22.66 -18.77 8.89
C ASP A 99 -22.22 -18.83 7.41
N ASN A 100 -20.93 -18.51 7.15
CA ASN A 100 -20.32 -18.44 5.81
C ASN A 100 -20.82 -17.29 4.92
N GLU A 101 -21.56 -16.33 5.47
CA GLU A 101 -21.94 -15.10 4.79
C GLU A 101 -21.11 -13.92 5.32
N VAL A 102 -20.76 -13.01 4.41
CA VAL A 102 -20.04 -11.78 4.75
C VAL A 102 -21.04 -10.78 5.30
N GLU A 103 -20.78 -10.31 6.51
CA GLU A 103 -21.50 -9.25 7.20
C GLU A 103 -20.67 -7.96 7.20
N GLY A 104 -21.34 -6.83 7.40
CA GLY A 104 -20.74 -5.50 7.40
C GLY A 104 -21.21 -4.63 6.23
N ASN A 105 -20.85 -3.35 6.29
CA ASN A 105 -21.22 -2.36 5.29
C ASN A 105 -20.03 -2.08 4.35
N PRO A 106 -20.08 -2.50 3.06
CA PRO A 106 -19.04 -2.25 2.08
C PRO A 106 -19.25 -0.95 1.30
N ASP A 107 -18.21 -0.15 1.22
CA ASP A 107 -18.13 1.00 0.33
C ASP A 107 -16.91 0.83 -0.59
N VAL A 108 -17.02 1.30 -1.85
CA VAL A 108 -15.93 1.18 -2.84
C VAL A 108 -15.25 2.53 -3.05
N ILE A 109 -13.92 2.54 -3.01
CA ILE A 109 -13.10 3.70 -3.36
C ILE A 109 -12.32 3.44 -4.65
N THR A 110 -12.17 4.48 -5.45
CA THR A 110 -11.32 4.49 -6.65
C THR A 110 -10.28 5.60 -6.51
N ILE A 111 -9.02 5.24 -6.73
CA ILE A 111 -7.89 6.17 -6.68
C ILE A 111 -7.27 6.19 -8.07
N ALA A 112 -7.24 7.36 -8.70
CA ALA A 112 -6.54 7.60 -9.96
C ALA A 112 -5.21 8.28 -9.67
N TYR A 113 -4.13 7.83 -10.32
CA TYR A 113 -2.78 8.31 -10.05
C TYR A 113 -1.86 8.18 -11.27
N GLU A 114 -0.79 8.98 -11.27
CA GLU A 114 0.37 8.79 -12.14
C GLU A 114 1.47 8.04 -11.37
N THR A 115 2.16 7.12 -12.05
CA THR A 115 3.22 6.30 -11.46
C THR A 115 4.58 6.73 -11.99
N GLU A 116 5.51 7.02 -11.08
CA GLU A 116 6.92 7.29 -11.40
C GLU A 116 7.84 6.23 -10.79
N SER A 117 8.59 5.51 -11.63
CA SER A 117 9.52 4.48 -11.18
C SER A 117 10.92 5.02 -10.94
N PHE A 118 11.46 4.77 -9.75
CA PHE A 118 12.80 5.15 -9.33
C PHE A 118 13.70 3.93 -9.16
N TYR A 119 14.85 3.93 -9.84
CA TYR A 119 15.88 2.92 -9.62
C TYR A 119 16.56 3.16 -8.27
N VAL A 120 16.54 2.15 -7.40
CA VAL A 120 17.13 2.21 -6.06
C VAL A 120 18.57 1.71 -6.10
N SER A 121 18.77 0.46 -6.50
CA SER A 121 20.08 -0.17 -6.62
C SER A 121 19.99 -1.48 -7.40
N ARG A 122 21.13 -2.11 -7.70
CA ARG A 122 21.14 -3.42 -8.36
C ARG A 122 20.47 -4.50 -7.50
N ALA A 123 20.66 -4.43 -6.19
CA ALA A 123 20.10 -5.35 -5.21
C ALA A 123 18.61 -5.12 -4.96
N CYS A 124 18.16 -3.87 -4.98
CA CYS A 124 16.80 -3.47 -4.60
C CYS A 124 15.86 -3.24 -5.80
N GLY A 125 16.41 -3.15 -7.02
CA GLY A 125 15.63 -2.91 -8.22
C GLY A 125 15.02 -1.50 -8.26
N TYR A 126 13.76 -1.43 -8.68
CA TYR A 126 12.98 -0.20 -8.80
C TYR A 126 11.92 -0.15 -7.71
N LYS A 127 11.61 1.06 -7.26
CA LYS A 127 10.39 1.37 -6.50
C LYS A 127 9.51 2.32 -7.31
N ASN A 128 8.22 2.35 -7.01
CA ASN A 128 7.33 3.35 -7.57
C ASN A 128 7.05 4.44 -6.53
N ASN A 129 6.83 5.66 -7.00
CA ASN A 129 6.10 6.70 -6.28
C ASN A 129 4.82 7.00 -7.07
N TYR A 130 3.81 7.54 -6.39
CA TYR A 130 2.53 7.83 -7.02
C TYR A 130 2.12 9.28 -6.79
N SER A 131 1.56 9.92 -7.82
CA SER A 131 0.94 11.25 -7.73
C SER A 131 -0.57 11.11 -7.92
N ILE A 132 -1.34 11.31 -6.85
CA ILE A 132 -2.80 11.17 -6.83
C ILE A 132 -3.42 12.26 -7.73
N GLN A 133 -4.14 11.81 -8.75
CA GLN A 133 -4.90 12.66 -9.68
C GLN A 133 -6.38 12.77 -9.30
N GLY A 134 -6.90 11.77 -8.58
CA GLY A 134 -8.28 11.76 -8.14
C GLY A 134 -8.55 10.68 -7.10
N PHE A 135 -9.53 10.95 -6.26
CA PHE A 135 -10.07 10.02 -5.28
C PHE A 135 -11.59 10.13 -5.31
N SER A 136 -12.29 9.00 -5.34
CA SER A 136 -13.75 8.97 -5.35
C SER A 136 -14.30 7.80 -4.57
N ILE A 137 -15.40 8.02 -3.85
CA ILE A 137 -16.23 6.98 -3.26
C ILE A 137 -17.37 6.69 -4.25
N GLU A 138 -17.54 5.43 -4.63
CA GLU A 138 -18.67 4.99 -5.45
C GLU A 138 -19.97 5.20 -4.69
N GLN A 139 -21.03 5.65 -5.37
CA GLN A 139 -22.31 5.90 -4.71
C GLN A 139 -23.10 4.60 -4.55
N ASP A 140 -23.66 4.38 -3.36
CA ASP A 140 -24.61 3.30 -3.11
C ASP A 140 -25.79 3.79 -2.24
N ILE A 141 -26.56 2.84 -1.70
CA ILE A 141 -27.76 3.11 -0.90
C ILE A 141 -27.50 3.34 0.59
N ASP A 142 -26.32 2.96 1.10
CA ASP A 142 -25.98 2.93 2.52
C ASP A 142 -24.49 3.25 2.74
N LEU A 143 -24.02 4.39 2.23
CA LEU A 143 -22.63 4.81 2.37
C LEU A 143 -22.26 5.05 3.83
N TRP A 144 -21.22 4.40 4.32
CA TRP A 144 -20.62 4.74 5.61
C TRP A 144 -19.50 5.77 5.47
N MET A 145 -18.83 5.86 4.32
CA MET A 145 -17.89 6.93 3.97
C MET A 145 -18.63 8.09 3.31
N ILE A 146 -18.63 9.26 3.95
CA ILE A 146 -19.49 10.38 3.56
C ILE A 146 -18.75 11.39 2.67
N SER A 147 -17.50 11.70 3.00
CA SER A 147 -16.70 12.65 2.23
C SER A 147 -15.20 12.35 2.34
N THR A 148 -14.42 12.98 1.47
CA THR A 148 -12.97 12.75 1.36
C THR A 148 -12.23 14.06 1.15
N GLU A 149 -10.97 14.08 1.56
CA GLU A 149 -10.04 15.17 1.31
C GLU A 149 -8.66 14.58 0.99
N ILE A 150 -8.06 14.99 -0.12
CA ILE A 150 -6.66 14.63 -0.42
C ILE A 150 -5.77 15.66 0.27
N THR A 151 -4.98 15.20 1.24
CA THR A 151 -4.06 16.05 2.03
C THR A 151 -2.69 16.13 1.39
N ILE A 152 -2.19 15.03 0.85
CA ILE A 152 -0.90 14.94 0.17
C ILE A 152 -1.07 14.12 -1.10
N ASN A 153 -0.85 14.75 -2.25
CA ASN A 153 -0.97 14.08 -3.54
C ASN A 153 0.18 13.08 -3.80
N GLU A 154 1.36 13.34 -3.25
CA GLU A 154 2.57 12.58 -3.53
C GLU A 154 2.77 11.43 -2.54
N VAL A 155 2.48 10.21 -2.97
CA VAL A 155 2.72 8.98 -2.21
C VAL A 155 4.17 8.53 -2.44
N THR A 156 5.05 9.02 -1.58
CA THR A 156 6.51 8.74 -1.61
C THR A 156 6.99 7.98 -0.38
N ASN A 157 6.19 7.93 0.68
CA ASN A 157 6.45 7.29 1.96
C ASN A 157 5.14 7.16 2.76
N GLU A 158 5.15 6.39 3.85
CA GLU A 158 3.97 6.12 4.68
C GLU A 158 3.94 6.91 6.00
N ASN A 159 4.76 7.97 6.15
CA ASN A 159 4.86 8.70 7.42
C ASN A 159 3.71 9.69 7.64
N GLU A 160 3.01 10.08 6.57
CA GLU A 160 1.92 11.06 6.60
C GLU A 160 0.67 10.49 5.90
N SER A 161 -0.50 10.96 6.32
CA SER A 161 -1.77 10.62 5.68
C SER A 161 -1.88 11.34 4.34
N HIS A 162 -2.25 10.59 3.30
CA HIS A 162 -2.42 11.11 1.94
C HIS A 162 -3.87 11.50 1.68
N VAL A 163 -4.80 10.76 2.28
CA VAL A 163 -6.24 10.95 2.11
C VAL A 163 -6.92 10.86 3.47
N LYS A 164 -7.77 11.84 3.76
CA LYS A 164 -8.75 11.78 4.84
C LYS A 164 -10.09 11.29 4.32
N ILE A 165 -10.74 10.44 5.09
CA ILE A 165 -12.12 10.02 4.86
C ILE A 165 -12.94 10.35 6.10
N PHE A 166 -14.12 10.93 5.92
CA PHE A 166 -15.00 11.33 7.01
C PHE A 166 -16.23 10.41 7.08
N HIS A 167 -16.53 9.91 8.29
CA HIS A 167 -17.65 9.02 8.61
C HIS A 167 -18.28 9.34 9.97
#